data_AF-A0A1I7CD66-F1
#
_entry.id   AF-A0A1I7CD66-F1
#
_cell.length_a   1.000
_cell.length_b   1.000
_cell.length_c   1.000
_cell.angle_alpha   90.00
_cell.angle_beta   90.00
_cell.angle_gamma   90.00
#
_symmetry.space_group_name_H-M   'P 1'
#
loop_
_entity.id
_entity.type
_entity.pdbx_description
1 polymer ?
#
loop_
_entity_poly.entity_id
_entity_poly.type
_entity_poly.pdbx_seq_one_letter_code
_entity_poly.pdbx_strand_id
1 'polypeptide(L)'
;MTTIRVKGFKIFKDQHGKLRCYHRKTGEAINLEKAPIGSAAFLAECERLTSLNSVADISRPGTLGNLIDKYRASSTFLELAERTKSDYQKVFDYLAPITPPSPALPHPS
;
A
#
# COMPACT_ATOMS: atom_id res chain seq x y z
N MET A 1 -11.73 4.27 30.18
CA MET A 1 -10.57 4.63 29.34
C MET A 1 -11.03 4.67 27.90
N THR A 2 -10.86 5.80 27.21
CA THR A 2 -11.21 5.92 25.79
C THR A 2 -10.15 5.24 24.93
N THR A 3 -10.49 4.10 24.32
CA THR A 3 -9.59 3.39 23.41
C THR A 3 -9.74 3.95 22.00
N ILE A 4 -8.82 4.82 21.60
CA ILE A 4 -8.78 5.34 20.23
C ILE A 4 -8.24 4.24 19.32
N ARG A 5 -9.08 3.76 18.40
CA ARG A 5 -8.73 2.77 17.39
C ARG A 5 -8.65 3.43 16.03
N VAL A 6 -7.45 3.49 15.45
CA VAL A 6 -7.24 3.90 14.05
C VAL A 6 -6.97 2.66 13.21
N LYS A 7 -7.76 2.47 12.15
CA LYS A 7 -7.61 1.34 11.22
C LYS A 7 -6.22 1.40 10.57
N GLY A 8 -5.54 0.26 10.48
CA GLY A 8 -4.19 0.19 9.91
C GLY A 8 -3.07 0.52 10.89
N PHE A 9 -3.37 0.94 12.12
CA PHE A 9 -2.36 1.25 13.14
C PHE A 9 -2.40 0.27 14.31
N LYS A 10 -1.25 0.06 14.95
CA LYS A 10 -1.05 -0.75 16.14
C LYS A 10 -0.59 0.18 17.26
N ILE A 11 -1.47 0.41 18.23
CA ILE A 11 -1.18 1.19 19.43
C ILE A 11 -1.01 0.22 20.59
N PHE A 12 0.12 0.29 21.29
CA PHE A 12 0.38 -0.54 22.47
C PHE A 12 1.27 0.19 23.47
N LYS A 13 1.24 -0.27 24.72
CA LYS A 13 2.20 0.14 25.75
C LYS A 13 3.43 -0.75 25.65
N ASP A 14 4.58 -0.12 25.59
CA ASP A 14 5.87 -0.81 25.63
C ASP A 14 6.15 -1.36 27.03
N GLN A 15 7.16 -2.22 27.16
CA GLN A 15 7.64 -2.77 28.42
C GLN A 15 8.06 -1.67 29.43
N HIS A 16 8.42 -0.48 28.94
CA HIS A 16 8.74 0.70 29.75
C HIS A 16 7.53 1.61 30.04
N GLY A 17 6.30 1.17 29.74
CA GLY A 17 5.07 1.92 30.01
C GLY A 17 4.77 3.05 29.03
N LYS A 18 5.66 3.36 28.09
CA LYS A 18 5.45 4.36 27.03
C LYS A 18 4.46 3.85 26.00
N LEU A 19 3.53 4.71 25.59
CA LEU A 19 2.65 4.42 24.45
C LEU A 19 3.47 4.53 23.16
N ARG A 20 3.25 3.58 22.25
CA ARG A 20 3.81 3.61 20.89
C ARG A 20 2.70 3.34 19.88
N CYS A 21 2.77 4.01 18.74
CA CYS A 21 1.85 3.81 17.63
C CYS A 21 2.66 3.49 16.36
N TYR A 22 2.32 2.38 15.71
CA TYR A 22 2.98 1.92 14.50
C TYR A 22 1.96 1.70 13.37
N HIS A 23 2.31 2.08 12.15
CA HIS A 23 1.58 1.68 10.97
C HIS A 23 1.81 0.18 10.70
N ARG A 24 0.75 -0.62 10.57
CA ARG A 24 0.86 -2.09 10.49
C ARG A 24 1.52 -2.57 9.20
N LYS A 25 1.31 -1.87 8.09
CA LYS A 25 1.81 -2.27 6.76
C LYS A 25 3.29 -1.92 6.57
N THR A 26 3.73 -0.76 7.07
CA THR A 26 5.12 -0.30 6.89
C THR A 26 6.00 -0.46 8.12
N GLY A 27 5.42 -0.60 9.31
CA GLY A 27 6.18 -0.58 10.56
C GLY A 27 6.66 0.81 10.95
N GLU A 28 6.25 1.89 10.25
CA GLU A 28 6.63 3.25 10.61
C GLU A 28 6.02 3.67 11.95
N ALA A 29 6.83 4.31 12.79
CA ALA A 29 6.43 4.79 14.10
C ALA A 29 5.91 6.23 14.03
N ILE A 30 4.75 6.49 14.62
CA ILE A 30 4.27 7.86 14.84
C ILE A 30 4.92 8.40 16.12
N ASN A 31 5.50 9.60 16.03
CA ASN A 31 6.03 10.28 17.20
C ASN A 31 4.88 10.85 18.06
N LEU A 32 4.54 10.11 19.12
CA LEU A 32 3.44 10.46 20.03
C LEU A 32 3.75 11.62 20.98
N GLU A 33 5.01 12.08 21.07
CA GLU A 33 5.36 13.29 21.84
C GLU A 33 4.94 14.55 21.09
N LYS A 34 5.07 14.54 19.75
CA LYS A 34 4.63 15.64 18.88
C LYS A 34 3.15 15.54 18.49
N ALA A 35 2.66 14.30 18.34
CA ALA A 35 1.31 14.01 17.88
C ALA A 35 0.61 13.08 18.90
N PRO A 36 0.11 13.62 20.02
CA PRO A 36 -0.52 12.81 21.06
C PRO A 36 -1.78 12.12 20.52
N ILE A 37 -2.03 10.91 21.00
CA ILE A 37 -3.15 10.08 20.53
C ILE A 37 -4.48 10.84 20.74
N GLY A 38 -5.26 10.98 19.68
CA GLY A 38 -6.54 11.70 19.70
C GLY A 38 -6.46 13.18 19.37
N SER A 39 -5.26 13.73 19.13
CA SER A 39 -5.10 15.07 18.60
C SER A 39 -5.32 15.13 17.08
N ALA A 40 -5.63 16.32 16.56
CA ALA A 40 -5.69 16.55 15.13
C ALA A 40 -4.34 16.26 14.43
N ALA A 41 -3.21 16.57 15.08
CA ALA A 41 -1.88 16.26 14.58
C ALA A 41 -1.65 14.74 14.39
N PHE A 42 -2.18 13.93 15.30
CA PHE A 42 -2.11 12.47 15.20
C PHE A 42 -2.92 11.93 14.01
N LEU A 43 -4.12 12.47 13.77
CA LEU A 43 -4.94 12.06 12.63
C LEU A 43 -4.31 12.48 11.30
N ALA A 44 -3.78 13.70 11.22
CA ALA A 44 -3.07 14.19 10.03
C ALA A 44 -1.83 13.31 9.70
N GLU A 45 -1.09 12.87 10.71
CA GLU A 45 0.06 11.99 10.51
C GLU A 45 -0.37 10.58 10.10
N CYS A 46 -1.45 10.05 10.67
CA CYS A 46 -2.03 8.79 10.23
C CYS A 46 -2.48 8.84 8.76
N GLU A 47 -3.11 9.94 8.36
CA GLU A 47 -3.54 10.18 7.00
C GLU A 47 -2.33 10.31 6.05
N ARG A 48 -1.30 11.08 6.43
CA ARG A 48 -0.05 11.21 5.66
C ARG A 48 0.58 9.85 5.39
N LEU A 49 0.72 9.02 6.42
CA LEU A 49 1.27 7.66 6.30
C LEU A 49 0.39 6.74 5.46
N THR A 50 -0.93 6.87 5.57
CA THR A 50 -1.87 6.09 4.75
C THR A 50 -1.73 6.50 3.28
N SER A 51 -1.73 7.80 2.99
CA SER A 51 -1.62 8.39 1.65
C SER A 51 -0.32 7.99 0.93
N LEU A 52 0.81 8.02 1.64
CA LEU A 52 2.10 7.56 1.09
C LEU A 52 2.11 6.07 0.76
N ASN A 53 1.35 5.27 1.52
CA ASN A 53 1.27 3.82 1.32
C ASN A 53 0.11 3.35 0.44
N SER A 54 -0.73 4.29 0.02
CA SER A 54 -1.72 4.10 -1.04
C SER A 54 -1.21 4.49 -2.42
N VAL A 55 0.08 4.83 -2.57
CA VAL A 55 0.69 4.90 -3.90
C VAL A 55 0.50 3.53 -4.53
N ALA A 56 -0.28 3.57 -5.61
CA ALA A 56 -0.85 2.43 -6.30
C ALA A 56 0.19 1.37 -6.64
N ASP A 57 -0.28 0.16 -6.91
CA ASP A 57 0.45 -0.92 -7.56
C ASP A 57 1.05 -0.46 -8.90
N ILE A 58 2.08 0.37 -8.86
CA ILE A 58 2.83 0.79 -10.02
C ILE A 58 3.74 -0.39 -10.34
N SER A 59 3.32 -1.17 -11.32
CA SER A 59 4.08 -2.25 -11.93
C SER A 59 5.52 -1.81 -12.25
N ARG A 60 6.46 -2.29 -11.44
CA ARG A 60 7.88 -1.96 -11.59
C ARG A 60 8.44 -2.52 -12.91
N PRO A 61 9.34 -1.80 -13.60
CA PRO A 61 10.04 -2.33 -14.76
C PRO A 61 10.71 -3.67 -14.42
N GLY A 62 10.53 -4.68 -15.28
CA GLY A 62 11.07 -6.03 -15.06
C GLY A 62 10.19 -6.97 -14.22
N THR A 63 8.98 -6.56 -13.84
CA THR A 63 7.99 -7.46 -13.19
C THR A 63 6.96 -7.98 -14.19
N LEU A 64 6.33 -9.13 -13.87
CA LEU A 64 5.21 -9.66 -14.66
C LEU A 64 4.06 -8.65 -14.78
N GLY A 65 3.75 -7.91 -13.70
CA GLY A 65 2.75 -6.85 -13.74
C GLY A 65 3.06 -5.80 -14.81
N ASN A 66 4.33 -5.36 -14.91
CA ASN A 66 4.74 -4.38 -15.92
C ASN A 66 4.64 -4.93 -17.35
N LEU A 67 4.89 -6.22 -17.52
CA LEU A 67 4.69 -6.87 -18.82
C LEU A 67 3.20 -6.90 -19.18
N ILE A 68 2.31 -7.22 -18.23
CA ILE A 68 0.85 -7.22 -18.41
C ILE A 68 0.36 -5.80 -18.75
N ASP A 69 0.83 -4.78 -18.05
CA ASP A 69 0.44 -3.38 -18.31
C ASP A 69 0.90 -2.91 -19.68
N LYS A 70 2.15 -3.22 -20.07
CA LYS A 70 2.66 -2.92 -21.41
C LYS A 70 1.87 -3.64 -22.51
N TYR A 71 1.50 -4.90 -22.28
CA TYR A 71 0.70 -5.66 -23.22
C TYR A 71 -0.73 -5.11 -23.33
N ARG A 72 -1.36 -4.69 -22.22
CA ARG A 72 -2.68 -4.04 -22.26
C ARG A 72 -2.65 -2.72 -23.03
N ALA A 73 -1.53 -2.01 -23.00
CA ALA A 73 -1.36 -0.74 -23.70
C ALA A 73 -0.99 -0.90 -25.19
N SER A 74 -0.64 -2.11 -25.66
CA SER A 74 -0.26 -2.31 -27.07
C SER A 74 -1.47 -2.40 -27.99
N SER A 75 -1.29 -1.98 -29.25
CA SER A 75 -2.34 -2.06 -30.29
C SER A 75 -2.91 -3.48 -30.43
N THR A 76 -2.04 -4.49 -30.30
CA THR A 76 -2.43 -5.91 -30.34
C THR A 76 -3.48 -6.30 -29.32
N PHE A 77 -3.52 -5.67 -28.14
CA PHE A 77 -4.57 -5.91 -27.15
C PHE A 77 -5.78 -5.00 -27.37
N LEU A 78 -5.53 -3.74 -27.73
CA LEU A 78 -6.58 -2.75 -27.96
C LEU A 78 -7.49 -3.11 -29.16
N GLU A 79 -6.94 -3.77 -30.17
CA GLU A 79 -7.66 -4.23 -31.37
C GLU A 79 -8.40 -5.56 -31.17
N LEU A 80 -8.22 -6.24 -30.04
CA LEU A 80 -8.95 -7.48 -29.75
C LEU A 80 -10.46 -7.22 -29.59
N ALA A 81 -11.24 -8.21 -30.01
CA ALA A 81 -12.66 -8.28 -29.72
C ALA A 81 -12.91 -8.24 -28.20
N GLU A 82 -14.01 -7.62 -27.78
CA GLU A 82 -14.37 -7.45 -26.36
C GLU A 82 -14.42 -8.78 -25.59
N ARG A 83 -14.96 -9.82 -26.23
CA ARG A 83 -14.99 -11.17 -25.66
C ARG A 83 -13.60 -11.70 -25.36
N THR A 84 -12.66 -11.53 -26.29
CA THR A 84 -11.27 -11.95 -26.13
C THR A 84 -10.61 -11.17 -24.99
N LYS A 85 -10.82 -9.84 -24.91
CA LYS A 85 -10.32 -9.01 -23.80
C LYS A 85 -10.85 -9.51 -22.44
N SER A 86 -12.12 -9.91 -22.37
CA SER A 86 -12.72 -10.49 -21.17
C SER A 86 -12.08 -11.82 -20.77
N ASP A 87 -11.77 -12.69 -21.73
CA ASP A 87 -11.08 -13.95 -21.45
C ASP A 87 -9.64 -13.72 -20.97
N TYR A 88 -8.91 -12.76 -21.56
CA TYR A 88 -7.61 -12.31 -21.04
C TYR A 88 -7.71 -11.75 -19.61
N GLN A 89 -8.75 -10.97 -19.30
CA GLN A 89 -8.96 -10.43 -17.96
C GLN A 89 -9.03 -11.54 -16.90
N LYS A 90 -9.74 -12.64 -17.16
CA LYS A 90 -9.81 -13.79 -16.24
C LYS A 90 -8.43 -14.38 -15.95
N VAL A 91 -7.59 -14.47 -16.99
CA VAL A 91 -6.20 -14.96 -16.84
C VAL A 91 -5.36 -13.97 -16.03
N PHE A 92 -5.49 -12.66 -16.27
CA PHE A 92 -4.80 -11.65 -15.48
C PHE A 92 -5.23 -11.66 -14.01
N ASP A 93 -6.52 -11.83 -13.74
CA ASP A 93 -7.06 -11.94 -12.37
C ASP A 93 -6.51 -13.17 -11.65
N TYR A 94 -6.40 -14.30 -12.37
CA TYR A 94 -5.76 -15.52 -11.86
C TYR A 94 -4.27 -15.33 -11.55
N LEU A 95 -3.56 -14.51 -12.33
CA LEU A 95 -2.12 -14.22 -12.16
C LEU A 95 -1.85 -13.09 -11.15
N ALA A 96 -2.86 -12.34 -10.71
CA ALA A 96 -2.69 -11.23 -9.76
C ALA A 96 -1.94 -11.65 -8.47
N PRO A 97 -2.20 -12.81 -7.84
CA PRO A 97 -1.54 -13.20 -6.59
C PRO A 97 -0.04 -13.49 -6.69
N ILE A 98 0.45 -13.85 -7.89
CA ILE A 98 1.87 -14.15 -8.12
C ILE A 98 2.66 -12.92 -8.58
N THR A 99 1.98 -11.82 -8.83
CA THR A 99 2.63 -10.55 -9.16
C THR A 99 3.31 -10.04 -7.89
N PRO A 100 4.64 -9.93 -7.85
CA PRO A 100 5.34 -9.58 -6.61
C PRO A 100 4.91 -8.19 -6.16
N PRO A 101 4.43 -8.00 -4.90
CA PRO A 101 4.12 -6.69 -4.39
C PRO A 101 5.39 -5.82 -4.46
N SER A 102 5.21 -4.56 -4.82
CA SER A 102 6.30 -3.59 -4.91
C SER A 102 7.07 -3.50 -3.57
N PRO A 103 8.37 -3.85 -3.48
CA PRO A 103 9.20 -3.47 -2.36
C PRO A 103 9.41 -1.97 -2.45
N ALA A 104 9.14 -1.30 -1.32
CA ALA A 104 9.61 0.06 -1.09
C ALA A 104 11.09 0.14 -1.51
N LEU A 105 11.41 1.09 -2.39
CA LEU A 105 12.79 1.38 -2.75
C LEU A 105 13.60 1.64 -1.47
N PRO A 106 14.84 1.13 -1.36
CA PRO A 106 15.73 1.50 -0.28
C PRO A 106 16.06 2.99 -0.39
N HIS A 107 16.12 3.66 0.77
CA HIS A 107 16.54 5.04 0.91
C HIS A 107 17.85 5.31 0.13
N PRO A 108 17.95 6.43 -0.62
CA PRO A 108 19.23 6.83 -1.20
C PRO A 108 20.19 7.22 -0.07
N SER A 109 21.41 6.70 -0.17
CA SER A 109 22.57 7.03 0.68
C SER A 109 23.02 8.46 0.53
#